data_AF-A0A965HKZ9-F1
#
_entry.id   AF-A0A965HKZ9-F1
#
_cell.length_a   1.000
_cell.length_b   1.000
_cell.length_c   1.000
_cell.angle_alpha   90.00
_cell.angle_beta   90.00
_cell.angle_gamma   90.00
#
_symmetry.space_group_name_H-M   'P 1'
#
loop_
_entity.id
_entity.type
_entity.pdbx_description
1 polymer ?
#
loop_
_entity_poly.entity_id
_entity_poly.type
_entity_poly.pdbx_seq_one_letter_code
_entity_poly.pdbx_strand_id
1 'polypeptide(L)'
;MGELKPDQIILALDVDTSEEALSWAKRFRGKIGTFKVGLQLYLRSGVEVLSGLQKLEVPIFLDLKFHDIPNTVGQAVRAVAPWKPRFLTVHASGGEEMMAAAVSHAPKETHVLGVTLLTSLSEEAVRAVGWHSGVDGAVRNLSTLAKKAGLAGVVCSPHEAKSERLVWGEKGEVVTPGVRPKGSKEDDQARS
;
A
#
# COMPACT_ATOMS: atom_id res chain seq x y z
N MET A 1 11.17 19.26 -0.36
CA MET A 1 10.98 17.99 -1.10
C MET A 1 11.77 18.11 -2.39
N GLY A 2 12.63 17.12 -2.68
CA GLY A 2 13.29 17.05 -3.98
C GLY A 2 12.29 16.78 -5.10
N GLU A 3 12.73 16.93 -6.35
CA GLU A 3 11.93 16.62 -7.53
C GLU A 3 11.56 15.12 -7.52
N LEU A 4 10.26 14.80 -7.65
CA LEU A 4 9.78 13.42 -7.72
C LEU A 4 10.26 12.80 -9.02
N LYS A 5 10.98 11.68 -8.91
CA LYS A 5 11.39 10.93 -10.09
C LYS A 5 10.23 10.05 -10.59
N PRO A 6 10.10 9.83 -11.90
CA PRO A 6 9.06 8.97 -12.48
C PRO A 6 8.92 7.60 -11.82
N ASP A 7 10.03 6.96 -11.45
CA ASP A 7 10.08 5.65 -10.80
C ASP A 7 9.56 5.64 -9.35
N GLN A 8 9.41 6.82 -8.74
CA GLN A 8 8.84 7.02 -7.41
C GLN A 8 7.33 7.28 -7.44
N ILE A 9 6.74 7.39 -8.63
CA ILE A 9 5.31 7.66 -8.80
C ILE A 9 4.56 6.32 -8.91
N ILE A 10 3.52 6.19 -8.08
CA ILE A 10 2.54 5.11 -8.14
C ILE A 10 1.23 5.69 -8.69
N LEU A 11 0.81 5.24 -9.87
CA LEU A 11 -0.49 5.63 -10.42
C LEU A 11 -1.58 4.71 -9.89
N ALA A 12 -2.55 5.29 -9.21
CA ALA A 12 -3.76 4.60 -8.79
C ALA A 12 -4.68 4.34 -9.99
N LEU A 13 -5.00 3.08 -10.26
CA LEU A 13 -6.01 2.69 -11.26
C LEU A 13 -7.38 2.64 -10.59
N ASP A 14 -7.82 3.78 -10.06
CA ASP A 14 -9.10 3.92 -9.36
C ASP A 14 -10.21 4.24 -10.38
N VAL A 15 -10.50 3.25 -11.24
CA VAL A 15 -11.51 3.31 -12.31
C VAL A 15 -12.44 2.10 -12.24
N ASP A 16 -13.57 2.17 -12.93
CA ASP A 16 -14.64 1.19 -12.78
C ASP A 16 -14.46 -0.10 -13.59
N THR A 17 -13.64 -0.08 -14.65
CA THR A 17 -13.52 -1.17 -15.63
C THR A 17 -12.07 -1.57 -15.90
N SER A 18 -11.88 -2.83 -16.32
CA SER A 18 -10.58 -3.36 -16.75
C SER A 18 -10.05 -2.63 -17.98
N GLU A 19 -10.92 -2.30 -18.93
CA GLU A 19 -10.56 -1.65 -20.18
C GLU A 19 -9.97 -0.26 -19.92
N GLU A 20 -10.62 0.52 -19.06
CA GLU A 20 -10.14 1.85 -18.70
C GLU A 20 -8.81 1.76 -17.95
N ALA A 21 -8.71 0.86 -16.97
CA ALA A 21 -7.49 0.64 -16.19
C ALA A 21 -6.29 0.30 -17.08
N LEU A 22 -6.49 -0.63 -18.04
CA LEU A 22 -5.45 -1.04 -18.97
C LEU A 22 -5.11 0.05 -20.00
N SER A 23 -6.07 0.90 -20.36
CA SER A 23 -5.83 2.06 -21.24
C SER A 23 -4.87 3.05 -20.57
N TRP A 24 -5.07 3.34 -19.28
CA TRP A 24 -4.18 4.19 -18.49
C TRP A 24 -2.82 3.56 -18.30
N ALA A 25 -2.77 2.26 -17.99
CA ALA A 25 -1.52 1.52 -17.86
C ALA A 25 -0.68 1.58 -19.15
N LYS A 26 -1.31 1.36 -20.30
CA LYS A 26 -0.64 1.45 -21.61
C LYS A 26 -0.13 2.86 -21.90
N ARG A 27 -0.90 3.90 -21.57
CA ARG A 27 -0.53 5.32 -21.81
C ARG A 27 0.69 5.76 -21.01
N PHE A 28 0.83 5.26 -19.79
CA PHE A 28 1.89 5.62 -18.84
C PHE A 28 2.99 4.57 -18.70
N ARG A 29 2.92 3.46 -19.44
CA ARG A 29 4.00 2.46 -19.52
C ARG A 29 5.35 3.14 -19.83
N GLY A 30 6.36 2.85 -19.02
CA GLY A 30 7.71 3.41 -19.15
C GLY A 30 7.84 4.89 -18.71
N LYS A 31 6.75 5.52 -18.24
CA LYS A 31 6.74 6.91 -17.78
C LYS A 31 6.52 7.07 -16.28
N ILE A 32 6.10 6.00 -15.60
CA ILE A 32 5.88 5.97 -14.14
C ILE A 32 6.41 4.65 -13.57
N GLY A 33 6.62 4.63 -12.26
CA GLY A 33 7.23 3.51 -11.56
C GLY A 33 6.32 2.30 -11.35
N THR A 34 5.08 2.51 -10.90
CA THR A 34 4.20 1.40 -10.46
C THR A 34 2.72 1.73 -10.69
N PHE A 35 1.90 0.72 -10.94
CA PHE A 35 0.45 0.83 -11.10
C PHE A 35 -0.27 0.15 -9.94
N LYS A 36 -1.08 0.89 -9.19
CA LYS A 36 -1.82 0.39 -8.02
C LYS A 36 -3.20 -0.09 -8.43
N VAL A 37 -3.50 -1.35 -8.13
CA VAL A 37 -4.84 -1.93 -8.19
C VAL A 37 -5.40 -1.94 -6.76
N GLY A 38 -6.41 -1.12 -6.53
CA GLY A 38 -7.13 -1.07 -5.25
C GLY A 38 -8.23 -2.12 -5.13
N LEU A 39 -8.81 -2.22 -3.94
CA LEU A 39 -9.84 -3.22 -3.60
C LEU A 39 -11.04 -3.22 -4.56
N GLN A 40 -11.58 -2.04 -4.93
CA GLN A 40 -12.72 -1.94 -5.84
C GLN A 40 -12.44 -2.60 -7.19
N LEU A 41 -11.35 -2.20 -7.86
CA LEU A 41 -11.00 -2.71 -9.18
C LEU A 41 -10.67 -4.20 -9.11
N TYR A 42 -9.98 -4.64 -8.05
CA TYR A 42 -9.66 -6.05 -7.84
C TYR A 42 -10.91 -6.92 -7.68
N LEU A 43 -11.89 -6.49 -6.87
CA LEU A 43 -13.13 -7.22 -6.66
C LEU A 43 -14.00 -7.30 -7.92
N ARG A 44 -13.95 -6.28 -8.78
CA ARG A 44 -14.73 -6.25 -10.03
C ARG A 44 -14.10 -7.06 -11.16
N SER A 45 -12.79 -6.95 -11.35
CA SER A 45 -12.10 -7.44 -12.56
C SER A 45 -10.62 -7.74 -12.30
N GLY A 46 -10.29 -8.21 -11.09
CA GLY A 46 -8.90 -8.39 -10.66
C GLY A 46 -8.09 -9.32 -11.57
N VAL A 47 -8.67 -10.42 -12.04
CA VAL A 47 -7.97 -11.37 -12.92
C VAL A 47 -7.66 -10.72 -14.27
N GLU A 48 -8.63 -10.05 -14.86
CA GLU A 48 -8.53 -9.38 -16.16
C GLU A 48 -7.50 -8.25 -16.11
N VAL A 49 -7.58 -7.40 -15.09
CA VAL A 49 -6.65 -6.28 -14.88
C VAL A 49 -5.23 -6.79 -14.66
N LEU A 50 -5.04 -7.75 -13.76
CA LEU A 50 -3.69 -8.23 -13.44
C LEU A 50 -3.05 -8.98 -14.61
N SER A 51 -3.84 -9.76 -15.36
CA SER A 51 -3.39 -10.38 -16.61
C SER A 51 -2.96 -9.34 -17.64
N GLY A 52 -3.74 -8.28 -17.82
CA GLY A 52 -3.41 -7.19 -18.73
C GLY A 52 -2.14 -6.43 -18.29
N LEU A 53 -1.99 -6.12 -17.00
CA LEU A 53 -0.82 -5.44 -16.47
C LEU A 53 0.45 -6.30 -16.60
N GLN A 54 0.36 -7.61 -16.37
CA GLN A 54 1.48 -8.52 -16.61
C GLN A 54 1.89 -8.57 -18.09
N LYS A 55 0.94 -8.62 -19.02
CA LYS A 55 1.22 -8.57 -20.47
C LYS A 55 1.86 -7.24 -20.90
N LEU A 56 1.53 -6.15 -20.20
CA LEU A 56 2.17 -4.86 -20.39
C LEU A 56 3.56 -4.78 -19.70
N GLU A 57 3.96 -5.79 -18.93
CA GLU A 57 5.24 -5.86 -18.22
C GLU A 57 5.48 -4.62 -17.34
N VAL A 58 4.43 -4.14 -16.68
CA VAL A 58 4.51 -2.98 -15.77
C VAL A 58 4.52 -3.44 -14.31
N PRO A 59 5.20 -2.72 -13.40
CA PRO A 59 5.19 -3.06 -11.99
C PRO A 59 3.80 -2.86 -11.36
N ILE A 60 3.36 -3.86 -10.59
CA ILE A 60 2.03 -3.89 -9.97
C ILE A 60 2.16 -3.61 -8.46
N PHE A 61 1.29 -2.75 -7.93
CA PHE A 61 1.02 -2.63 -6.51
C PHE A 61 -0.40 -3.14 -6.22
N LEU A 62 -0.52 -4.26 -5.51
CA LEU A 62 -1.78 -4.75 -4.97
C LEU A 62 -2.09 -4.10 -3.62
N ASP A 63 -2.97 -3.11 -3.64
CA ASP A 63 -3.40 -2.39 -2.43
C ASP A 63 -4.70 -2.97 -1.86
N LEU A 64 -4.63 -4.20 -1.36
CA LEU A 64 -5.78 -4.98 -0.87
C LEU A 64 -5.93 -4.95 0.65
N LYS A 65 -4.90 -4.48 1.37
CA LYS A 65 -4.90 -4.30 2.83
C LYS A 65 -5.38 -5.54 3.59
N PHE A 66 -4.84 -6.72 3.26
CA PHE A 66 -5.27 -7.97 3.90
C PHE A 66 -5.19 -7.87 5.43
N HIS A 67 -6.24 -8.34 6.10
CA HIS A 67 -6.38 -8.27 7.54
C HIS A 67 -7.31 -9.38 8.02
N ASP A 68 -6.74 -10.43 8.58
CA ASP A 68 -7.43 -11.62 9.09
C ASP A 68 -6.44 -12.38 10.01
N ILE A 69 -6.78 -13.58 10.48
CA ILE A 69 -5.83 -14.41 11.22
C ILE A 69 -4.63 -14.81 10.33
N PRO A 70 -3.46 -15.13 10.92
CA PRO A 70 -2.21 -15.33 10.16
C PRO A 70 -2.31 -16.33 9.00
N ASN A 71 -2.97 -17.47 9.22
CA ASN A 71 -3.14 -18.48 8.18
C ASN A 71 -3.96 -17.95 6.99
N THR A 72 -5.07 -17.26 7.23
CA THR A 72 -5.92 -16.71 6.18
C THR A 72 -5.16 -15.68 5.35
N VAL A 73 -4.44 -14.76 6.00
CA VAL A 73 -3.62 -13.77 5.29
C VAL A 73 -2.50 -14.43 4.49
N GLY A 74 -1.81 -15.43 5.05
CA GLY A 74 -0.80 -16.20 4.30
C GLY A 74 -1.37 -16.85 3.04
N GLN A 75 -2.58 -17.42 3.11
CA GLN A 75 -3.25 -18.00 1.94
C GLN A 75 -3.72 -16.94 0.94
N ALA A 76 -4.21 -15.79 1.40
CA ALA A 76 -4.57 -14.67 0.54
C ALA A 76 -3.36 -14.14 -0.24
N VAL A 77 -2.20 -14.00 0.42
CA VAL A 77 -0.93 -13.65 -0.25
C VAL A 77 -0.53 -14.71 -1.26
N ARG A 78 -0.60 -16.01 -0.90
CA ARG A 78 -0.31 -17.12 -1.83
C ARG A 78 -1.21 -17.09 -3.07
N ALA A 79 -2.49 -16.74 -2.92
CA ALA A 79 -3.44 -16.68 -4.03
C ALA A 79 -3.09 -15.58 -5.05
N VAL A 80 -2.50 -14.47 -4.60
CA VAL A 80 -2.11 -13.36 -5.49
C VAL A 80 -0.64 -13.38 -5.90
N ALA A 81 0.18 -14.23 -5.27
CA ALA A 81 1.61 -14.40 -5.58
C ALA A 81 1.94 -14.67 -7.07
N PRO A 82 1.14 -15.44 -7.84
CA PRO A 82 1.39 -15.66 -9.27
C PRO A 82 1.40 -14.37 -10.10
N TRP A 83 0.73 -13.32 -9.62
CA TRP A 83 0.73 -12.01 -10.28
C TRP A 83 2.06 -11.24 -10.10
N LYS A 84 2.95 -11.73 -9.23
CA LYS A 84 4.28 -11.16 -8.91
C LYS A 84 4.21 -9.65 -8.62
N PRO A 85 3.37 -9.22 -7.66
CA PRO A 85 3.25 -7.80 -7.33
C PRO A 85 4.60 -7.28 -6.83
N ARG A 86 4.98 -6.05 -7.24
CA ARG A 86 6.10 -5.33 -6.65
C ARG A 86 5.80 -4.98 -5.19
N PHE A 87 4.58 -4.49 -4.94
CA PHE A 87 4.10 -4.11 -3.61
C PHE A 87 2.78 -4.82 -3.29
N LEU A 88 2.61 -5.21 -2.03
CA LEU A 88 1.35 -5.77 -1.51
C LEU A 88 1.08 -5.22 -0.11
N THR A 89 -0.16 -4.83 0.20
CA THR A 89 -0.49 -4.29 1.53
C THR A 89 -1.19 -5.27 2.47
N VAL A 90 -0.83 -5.18 3.75
CA VAL A 90 -1.53 -5.77 4.90
C VAL A 90 -1.77 -4.69 5.96
N HIS A 91 -2.77 -4.85 6.81
CA HIS A 91 -2.93 -3.96 7.97
C HIS A 91 -1.92 -4.29 9.07
N ALA A 92 -1.12 -3.31 9.50
CA ALA A 92 -0.16 -3.53 10.58
C ALA A 92 -0.85 -3.84 11.93
N SER A 93 -2.09 -3.40 12.09
CA SER A 93 -2.92 -3.67 13.27
C SER A 93 -3.33 -5.13 13.43
N GLY A 94 -3.12 -5.99 12.41
CA GLY A 94 -3.35 -7.43 12.53
C GLY A 94 -2.28 -8.18 13.34
N GLY A 95 -1.23 -7.49 13.77
CA GLY A 95 -0.20 -8.03 14.66
C GLY A 95 0.97 -8.69 13.95
N GLU A 96 2.03 -8.95 14.72
CA GLU A 96 3.32 -9.43 14.22
C GLU A 96 3.22 -10.77 13.49
N GLU A 97 2.48 -11.74 14.05
CA GLU A 97 2.34 -13.07 13.45
C GLU A 97 1.62 -13.03 12.10
N MET A 98 0.58 -12.21 11.96
CA MET A 98 -0.15 -12.05 10.70
C MET A 98 0.74 -11.43 9.63
N MET A 99 1.48 -10.39 10.00
CA MET A 99 2.42 -9.71 9.12
C MET A 99 3.57 -10.64 8.70
N ALA A 100 4.14 -11.41 9.61
CA ALA A 100 5.18 -12.39 9.31
C ALA A 100 4.66 -13.51 8.40
N ALA A 101 3.43 -13.98 8.61
CA ALA A 101 2.78 -14.94 7.73
C ALA A 101 2.62 -14.40 6.31
N ALA A 102 2.24 -13.12 6.16
CA ALA A 102 2.17 -12.46 4.85
C ALA A 102 3.54 -12.43 4.15
N VAL A 103 4.61 -12.03 4.85
CA VAL A 103 5.97 -12.01 4.31
C VAL A 103 6.42 -13.40 3.88
N SER A 104 6.18 -14.42 4.71
CA SER A 104 6.61 -15.80 4.43
C SER A 104 5.94 -16.42 3.18
N HIS A 105 4.76 -15.93 2.81
CA HIS A 105 3.98 -16.43 1.67
C HIS A 105 4.14 -15.58 0.41
N ALA A 106 4.76 -14.40 0.51
CA ALA A 106 5.01 -13.52 -0.61
C ALA A 106 6.18 -14.03 -1.46
N PRO A 107 6.19 -13.77 -2.79
CA PRO A 107 7.40 -13.89 -3.59
C PRO A 107 8.55 -13.10 -2.98
N LYS A 108 9.78 -13.57 -3.14
CA LYS A 108 10.97 -12.96 -2.51
C LYS A 108 11.20 -11.52 -2.99
N GLU A 109 10.78 -11.22 -4.22
CA GLU A 109 10.86 -9.91 -4.86
C GLU A 109 9.68 -8.99 -4.51
N THR A 110 8.64 -9.50 -3.85
CA THR A 110 7.47 -8.71 -3.43
C THR A 110 7.75 -8.02 -2.10
N HIS A 111 7.66 -6.69 -2.11
CA HIS A 111 7.73 -5.89 -0.89
C HIS A 111 6.34 -5.83 -0.23
N VAL A 112 6.18 -6.56 0.88
CA VAL A 112 4.98 -6.47 1.71
C VAL A 112 5.05 -5.20 2.56
N LEU A 113 4.01 -4.37 2.47
CA LEU A 113 3.90 -3.07 3.12
C LEU A 113 2.80 -3.07 4.18
N GLY A 114 3.08 -2.47 5.33
CA GLY A 114 2.16 -2.37 6.45
C GLY A 114 1.39 -1.06 6.39
N VAL A 115 0.07 -1.12 6.26
CA VAL A 115 -0.79 0.05 6.47
C VAL A 115 -0.85 0.32 7.97
N THR A 116 -0.30 1.46 8.42
CA THR A 116 -0.32 1.86 9.84
C THR A 116 -1.73 2.31 10.23
N LEU A 117 -2.08 3.56 9.93
CA LEU A 117 -3.42 4.11 10.07
C LEU A 117 -3.96 4.52 8.71
N LEU A 118 -5.26 4.30 8.50
CA LEU A 118 -5.95 4.92 7.37
C LEU A 118 -5.86 6.44 7.52
N THR A 119 -5.52 7.11 6.43
CA THR A 119 -5.42 8.57 6.31
C THR A 119 -6.73 9.29 6.58
N SER A 120 -7.86 8.59 6.52
CA SER A 120 -9.20 9.08 6.87
C SER A 120 -9.50 9.12 8.37
N LEU A 121 -8.70 8.46 9.23
CA LEU A 121 -8.95 8.45 10.67
C LEU A 121 -8.42 9.73 11.34
N SER A 122 -9.31 10.42 12.07
CA SER A 122 -8.99 11.55 12.93
C SER A 122 -8.44 11.08 14.30
N GLU A 123 -7.87 12.01 15.08
CA GLU A 123 -7.49 11.76 16.48
C GLU A 123 -8.64 11.19 17.32
N GLU A 124 -9.84 11.73 17.14
CA GLU A 124 -11.03 11.27 17.83
C GLU A 124 -11.39 9.83 17.42
N ALA A 125 -11.38 9.53 16.12
CA ALA A 125 -11.67 8.19 15.61
C ALA A 125 -10.64 7.15 16.10
N VAL A 126 -9.35 7.52 16.13
CA VAL A 126 -8.26 6.68 16.67
C VAL A 126 -8.48 6.37 18.15
N ARG A 127 -8.90 7.36 18.95
CA ARG A 127 -9.23 7.14 20.36
C ARG A 127 -10.49 6.30 20.53
N ALA A 128 -11.50 6.50 19.67
CA ALA A 128 -12.76 5.76 19.71
C ALA A 128 -12.56 4.26 19.43
N VAL A 129 -11.60 3.87 18.59
CA VAL A 129 -11.23 2.46 18.36
C VAL A 129 -10.34 1.86 19.46
N GLY A 130 -9.98 2.64 20.49
CA GLY A 130 -9.22 2.18 21.66
C GLY A 130 -7.71 2.48 21.61
N TRP A 131 -7.21 3.23 20.62
CA TRP A 131 -5.81 3.62 20.57
C TRP A 131 -5.57 4.93 21.33
N HIS A 132 -5.36 4.81 22.64
CA HIS A 132 -5.21 5.96 23.54
C HIS A 132 -3.91 6.75 23.35
N SER A 133 -2.91 6.19 22.66
CA SER A 133 -1.66 6.87 22.33
C SER A 133 -1.80 7.95 21.25
N GLY A 134 -3.00 8.13 20.68
CA GLY A 134 -3.23 9.04 19.55
C GLY A 134 -2.64 8.52 18.24
N VAL A 135 -2.79 9.31 17.19
CA VAL A 135 -2.35 9.02 15.81
C VAL A 135 -0.85 8.74 15.78
N ASP A 136 -0.03 9.66 16.27
CA ASP A 136 1.43 9.55 16.23
C ASP A 136 1.94 8.32 17.00
N GLY A 137 1.35 8.05 18.17
CA GLY A 137 1.70 6.91 18.98
C GLY A 137 1.31 5.58 18.31
N ALA A 138 0.12 5.51 17.74
CA ALA A 138 -0.34 4.32 17.03
C ALA A 138 0.52 4.05 15.78
N VAL A 139 0.81 5.08 14.97
CA VAL A 139 1.63 4.96 13.77
C VAL A 139 3.03 4.46 14.11
N ARG A 140 3.68 5.06 15.11
CA ARG A 140 5.00 4.64 15.58
C ARG A 140 5.01 3.18 16.04
N ASN A 141 4.02 2.79 16.84
CA ASN A 141 3.93 1.42 17.38
C ASN A 141 3.71 0.40 16.26
N LEU A 142 2.76 0.67 15.36
CA LEU A 142 2.44 -0.20 14.22
C LEU A 142 3.60 -0.30 13.23
N SER A 143 4.29 0.81 12.95
CA SER A 143 5.47 0.84 12.09
C SER A 143 6.64 0.04 12.67
N THR A 144 6.90 0.19 13.98
CA THR A 144 7.92 -0.59 14.68
C THR A 144 7.60 -2.08 14.64
N LEU A 145 6.32 -2.44 14.84
CA LEU A 145 5.86 -3.82 14.76
C LEU A 145 6.00 -4.40 13.35
N ALA A 146 5.65 -3.64 12.32
CA ALA A 146 5.82 -4.03 10.92
C ALA A 146 7.29 -4.33 10.60
N LYS A 147 8.22 -3.48 11.06
CA LYS A 147 9.65 -3.70 10.89
C LYS A 147 10.12 -4.98 11.58
N LYS A 148 9.63 -5.24 12.81
CA LYS A 148 9.93 -6.47 13.56
C LYS A 148 9.41 -7.72 12.85
N ALA A 149 8.22 -7.65 12.24
CA ALA A 149 7.61 -8.73 11.47
C ALA A 149 8.29 -9.01 10.11
N GLY A 150 9.29 -8.21 9.72
CA GLY A 150 10.04 -8.41 8.48
C GLY A 150 9.40 -7.80 7.22
N LEU A 151 8.45 -6.86 7.38
CA LEU A 151 7.92 -6.12 6.24
C LEU A 151 9.02 -5.29 5.56
N ALA A 152 8.82 -4.96 4.29
CA ALA A 152 9.73 -4.13 3.51
C ALA A 152 9.52 -2.62 3.77
N GLY A 153 8.38 -2.25 4.37
CA GLY A 153 8.02 -0.86 4.57
C GLY A 153 6.60 -0.65 5.08
N VAL A 154 6.15 0.60 5.02
CA VAL A 154 4.82 1.04 5.48
C VAL A 154 4.12 1.93 4.47
N VAL A 155 2.80 1.93 4.56
CA VAL A 155 1.93 2.95 3.98
C VAL A 155 1.50 3.90 5.10
N CYS A 156 1.80 5.18 4.95
CA CYS A 156 1.50 6.23 5.94
C CYS A 156 1.04 7.53 5.26
N SER A 157 0.50 8.47 6.02
CA SER A 157 0.17 9.80 5.49
C SER A 157 1.43 10.59 5.08
N PRO A 158 1.30 11.60 4.21
CA PRO A 158 2.37 12.55 3.93
C PRO A 158 2.93 13.25 5.18
N HIS A 159 2.11 13.48 6.21
CA HIS A 159 2.56 14.11 7.46
C HIS A 159 3.55 13.23 8.25
N GLU A 160 3.35 11.91 8.22
CA GLU A 160 4.19 10.93 8.93
C GLU A 160 5.41 10.50 8.12
N ALA A 161 5.44 10.80 6.82
CA ALA A 161 6.48 10.30 5.90
C ALA A 161 7.91 10.60 6.38
N LYS A 162 8.12 11.77 6.98
CA LYS A 162 9.44 12.17 7.49
C LYS A 162 9.85 11.34 8.72
N SER A 163 8.94 11.12 9.67
CA SER A 163 9.24 10.27 10.84
C SER A 163 9.40 8.82 10.44
N GLU A 164 8.57 8.31 9.53
CA GLU A 164 8.69 6.94 9.01
C GLU A 164 10.00 6.74 8.26
N ARG A 165 10.47 7.74 7.50
CA ARG A 165 11.79 7.66 6.86
C ARG A 165 12.94 7.50 7.86
N LEU A 166 12.83 8.09 9.06
CA LEU A 166 13.84 7.89 10.12
C LEU A 166 13.79 6.45 10.67
N VAL A 167 12.61 5.85 10.77
CA VAL A 167 12.43 4.47 11.25
C VAL A 167 12.93 3.45 10.21
N TRP A 168 12.56 3.65 8.94
CA TRP A 168 12.79 2.69 7.86
C TRP A 168 14.13 2.88 7.13
N GLY A 169 14.80 4.02 7.33
CA GLY A 169 16.06 4.36 6.67
C GLY A 169 15.89 4.50 5.16
N GLU A 170 16.99 4.61 4.41
CA GLU A 170 16.93 4.81 2.94
C GLU A 170 16.41 3.59 2.18
N LYS A 171 16.58 2.39 2.74
CA LYS A 171 16.24 1.13 2.08
C LYS A 171 14.79 0.68 2.28
N GLY A 172 14.12 1.14 3.33
CA GLY A 172 12.73 0.75 3.58
C GLY A 172 11.76 1.55 2.71
N GLU A 173 10.66 0.89 2.33
CA GLU A 173 9.62 1.50 1.51
C GLU A 173 8.73 2.38 2.40
N VAL A 174 8.64 3.67 2.10
CA VAL A 174 7.70 4.59 2.77
C VAL A 174 6.80 5.12 1.68
N VAL A 175 5.61 4.53 1.58
CA VAL A 175 4.65 4.84 0.52
C VAL A 175 3.57 5.74 1.07
N THR A 176 3.38 6.90 0.46
CA THR A 176 2.40 7.90 0.88
C THR A 176 1.28 8.00 -0.15
N PRO A 177 0.04 7.58 0.16
CA PRO A 177 -1.11 7.86 -0.69
C PRO A 177 -1.49 9.35 -0.58
N GLY A 178 -2.36 9.81 -1.48
CA GLY A 178 -2.91 11.17 -1.41
C GLY A 178 -1.96 12.30 -1.81
N VAL A 179 -0.83 12.01 -2.48
CA VAL A 179 0.06 13.05 -3.00
C VAL A 179 -0.62 13.80 -4.15
N ARG A 180 -0.97 15.06 -3.92
CA ARG A 180 -1.68 15.91 -4.90
C ARG A 180 -0.75 16.98 -5.51
N PRO A 181 -0.86 17.26 -6.82
CA PRO A 181 -0.29 18.47 -7.39
C PRO A 181 -0.87 19.71 -6.71
N LYS A 182 -0.05 20.76 -6.54
CA LYS A 182 -0.50 22.05 -6.00
C LYS A 182 -1.74 22.55 -6.77
N GLY A 183 -2.84 22.81 -6.06
CA GLY A 183 -4.09 23.34 -6.63
C GLY A 183 -5.22 22.32 -6.87
N SER A 184 -5.04 21.06 -6.48
CA SER A 184 -6.08 20.02 -6.56
C SER A 184 -7.11 20.15 -5.42
N LYS A 185 -8.39 19.80 -5.64
CA LYS A 185 -9.45 19.80 -4.60
C LYS A 185 -9.17 18.77 -3.49
N GLU A 186 -9.67 19.05 -2.28
CA GLU A 186 -9.73 18.11 -1.16
C GLU A 186 -10.74 16.96 -1.46
N ASP A 187 -10.49 15.76 -0.93
CA ASP A 187 -11.33 14.56 -1.05
C ASP A 187 -11.36 13.83 0.32
N ASP A 188 -11.85 12.59 0.39
CA ASP A 188 -11.99 11.73 1.58
C ASP A 188 -10.72 11.48 2.45
N GLN A 189 -9.58 12.02 2.07
CA GLN A 189 -8.28 11.86 2.72
C GLN A 189 -8.02 12.99 3.73
N ALA A 190 -8.45 12.80 4.98
CA ALA A 190 -8.35 13.82 6.04
C ALA A 190 -6.91 14.24 6.41
N ARG A 191 -5.89 13.44 6.08
CA ARG A 191 -4.48 13.64 6.46
C ARG A 191 -3.52 13.65 5.27
N SER A 192 -3.98 14.03 4.07
CA SER A 192 -3.15 14.11 2.84
C SER A 192 -2.77 15.52 2.45
#